data_AF-A0A7S2WTJ8-F1
#
_entry.id   AF-A0A7S2WTJ8-F1
#
_cell.length_a   1.000
_cell.length_b   1.000
_cell.length_c   1.000
_cell.angle_alpha   90.00
_cell.angle_beta   90.00
_cell.angle_gamma   90.00
#
_symmetry.space_group_name_H-M   'P 1'
#
loop_
_entity.id
_entity.type
_entity.pdbx_description
1 polymer ?
#
loop_
_entity_poly.entity_id
_entity_poly.type
_entity_poly.pdbx_seq_one_letter_code
_entity_poly.pdbx_strand_id
1 'polypeptide(L)'
;AAAAVEEGSKPALCEEVESMSVGVMRGRADELLSRAPIKGKAAHPDDIDMVIFHGGCPDGFAAAFAAYLRLGDRPQYIGLSHGRDKRLPKDIDGKHVAVLDFSFDKATTEELLRRAASVVILDHHASAKEALAQVPDANKEFDMAMSGATLAWDFFH
;
A
#
# COMPACT_ATOMS: atom_id res chain seq x y z
N ALA A 1 -56.63 -1.52 42.10
CA ALA A 1 -55.27 -2.01 42.36
C ALA A 1 -54.79 -2.77 41.12
N ALA A 2 -53.53 -2.55 40.75
CA ALA A 2 -52.72 -3.22 39.71
C ALA A 2 -53.21 -3.16 38.25
N ALA A 3 -52.60 -2.27 37.46
CA ALA A 3 -52.45 -2.47 36.02
C ALA A 3 -51.10 -3.19 35.79
N ALA A 4 -51.13 -4.36 35.15
CA ALA A 4 -49.95 -5.11 34.78
C ALA A 4 -49.29 -4.45 33.55
N VAL A 5 -48.00 -4.20 33.65
CA VAL A 5 -47.15 -3.72 32.55
C VAL A 5 -46.68 -4.94 31.79
N GLU A 6 -47.04 -5.08 30.51
CA GLU A 6 -46.40 -6.04 29.62
C GLU A 6 -45.00 -5.53 29.26
N GLU A 7 -43.98 -6.20 29.80
CA GLU A 7 -42.60 -6.04 29.33
C GLU A 7 -42.46 -6.67 27.95
N GLY A 8 -42.45 -5.83 26.92
CA GLY A 8 -42.03 -6.22 25.58
C GLY A 8 -40.55 -6.62 25.61
N SER A 9 -40.30 -7.92 25.44
CA SER A 9 -38.97 -8.47 25.18
C SER A 9 -38.39 -7.83 23.92
N LYS A 10 -37.35 -7.00 24.07
CA LYS A 10 -36.52 -6.56 22.94
C LYS A 10 -35.70 -7.76 22.47
N PRO A 11 -35.72 -8.12 21.18
CA PRO A 11 -34.76 -9.09 20.67
C PRO A 11 -33.36 -8.48 20.74
N ALA A 12 -32.40 -9.29 21.15
CA ALA A 12 -30.99 -8.94 21.18
C ALA A 12 -30.51 -8.66 19.75
N LEU A 13 -30.15 -7.41 19.47
CA LEU A 13 -29.28 -7.08 18.35
C LEU A 13 -27.84 -7.22 18.86
N CYS A 14 -27.37 -8.46 18.99
CA CYS A 14 -25.96 -8.70 18.78
C CYS A 14 -25.78 -8.66 17.27
N GLU A 15 -25.41 -7.50 16.73
CA GLU A 15 -24.78 -7.47 15.41
C GLU A 15 -23.60 -8.44 15.48
N GLU A 16 -23.62 -9.44 14.62
CA GLU A 16 -22.45 -10.30 14.43
C GLU A 16 -21.30 -9.38 14.05
N VAL A 17 -20.39 -9.15 15.00
CA VAL A 17 -19.12 -8.52 14.67
C VAL A 17 -18.48 -9.48 13.68
N GLU A 18 -18.40 -9.08 12.40
CA GLU A 18 -17.65 -9.83 11.39
C GLU A 18 -16.18 -9.87 11.83
N SER A 19 -15.87 -10.84 12.68
CA SER A 19 -14.53 -11.06 13.19
C SER A 19 -13.74 -11.76 12.09
N MET A 20 -12.80 -11.04 11.49
CA MET A 20 -11.88 -11.65 10.54
C MET A 20 -10.84 -12.48 11.30
N SER A 21 -11.02 -13.80 11.33
CA SER A 21 -10.05 -14.73 11.92
C SER A 21 -8.93 -15.03 10.92
N VAL A 22 -8.00 -14.10 10.79
CA VAL A 22 -6.78 -14.31 10.01
C VAL A 22 -5.69 -14.79 10.94
N GLY A 23 -5.63 -16.11 11.13
CA GLY A 23 -4.41 -16.72 11.63
C GLY A 23 -3.29 -16.52 10.60
N VAL A 24 -2.04 -16.34 11.06
CA VAL A 24 -0.84 -16.24 10.20
C VAL A 24 -0.51 -17.62 9.60
N MET A 25 -1.46 -18.18 8.85
CA MET A 25 -1.29 -19.44 8.14
C MET A 25 -0.84 -19.13 6.72
N ARG A 26 0.20 -19.83 6.27
CA ARG A 26 0.66 -19.73 4.88
C ARG A 26 -0.49 -20.06 3.92
N GLY A 27 -0.62 -19.29 2.84
CA GLY A 27 -1.63 -19.51 1.80
C GLY A 27 -2.98 -18.83 2.04
N ARG A 28 -3.11 -17.97 3.06
CA ARG A 28 -4.33 -17.16 3.31
C ARG A 28 -4.12 -15.67 3.08
N ALA A 29 -3.09 -15.29 2.31
CA ALA A 29 -2.77 -13.88 2.07
C ALA A 29 -3.92 -13.14 1.35
N ASP A 30 -4.63 -13.86 0.48
CA ASP A 30 -5.80 -13.38 -0.27
C ASP A 30 -6.95 -12.93 0.65
N GLU A 31 -7.04 -13.42 1.89
CA GLU A 31 -8.08 -13.02 2.84
C GLU A 31 -7.84 -11.64 3.45
N LEU A 32 -6.60 -11.13 3.33
CA LEU A 32 -6.22 -9.78 3.76
C LEU A 32 -6.30 -8.76 2.62
N LEU A 33 -6.69 -9.18 1.43
CA LEU A 33 -6.96 -8.27 0.33
C LEU A 33 -8.14 -7.37 0.67
N SER A 34 -7.95 -6.07 0.49
CA SER A 34 -9.03 -5.11 0.70
C SER A 34 -10.01 -5.05 -0.48
N ARG A 35 -9.55 -5.50 -1.64
CA ARG A 35 -10.26 -5.50 -2.93
C ARG A 35 -9.61 -6.51 -3.87
N ALA A 36 -10.07 -6.57 -5.12
CA ALA A 36 -9.40 -7.38 -6.13
C ALA A 36 -7.91 -6.99 -6.25
N PRO A 37 -6.98 -7.95 -6.42
CA PRO A 37 -5.56 -7.64 -6.48
C PRO A 37 -5.23 -6.59 -7.54
N ILE A 38 -4.29 -5.70 -7.22
CA ILE A 38 -3.81 -4.67 -8.13
C ILE A 38 -2.97 -5.32 -9.22
N LYS A 39 -3.50 -5.36 -10.44
CA LYS A 39 -2.87 -5.96 -11.62
C LYS A 39 -2.67 -4.92 -12.72
N GLY A 40 -1.91 -5.30 -13.76
CA GLY A 40 -1.71 -4.45 -14.95
C GLY A 40 -0.80 -3.24 -14.73
N LYS A 41 0.03 -3.28 -13.68
CA LYS A 41 1.06 -2.26 -13.43
C LYS A 41 2.30 -2.54 -14.29
N ALA A 42 3.05 -1.48 -14.57
CA ALA A 42 4.27 -1.54 -15.35
C ALA A 42 5.36 -2.37 -14.65
N ALA A 43 5.42 -2.30 -13.32
CA ALA A 43 6.24 -3.19 -12.50
C ALA A 43 5.43 -4.39 -12.05
N HIS A 44 5.97 -5.60 -12.21
CA HIS A 44 5.40 -6.82 -11.68
C HIS A 44 5.87 -7.03 -10.23
N PRO A 45 5.01 -7.47 -9.29
CA PRO A 45 5.38 -7.59 -7.88
C PRO A 45 6.57 -8.53 -7.64
N ASP A 46 6.69 -9.61 -8.41
CA ASP A 46 7.80 -10.57 -8.26
C ASP A 46 9.15 -10.09 -8.79
N ASP A 47 9.16 -9.03 -9.61
CA ASP A 47 10.37 -8.59 -10.31
C ASP A 47 11.06 -7.41 -9.60
N ILE A 48 10.44 -6.85 -8.55
CA ILE A 48 10.93 -5.65 -7.85
C ILE A 48 12.36 -5.85 -7.33
N ASP A 49 13.27 -4.96 -7.70
CA ASP A 49 14.68 -4.93 -7.25
C ASP A 49 14.91 -3.90 -6.14
N MET A 50 14.03 -2.90 -6.03
CA MET A 50 14.14 -1.81 -5.06
C MET A 50 12.78 -1.37 -4.56
N VAL A 51 12.62 -1.39 -3.25
CA VAL A 51 11.46 -0.85 -2.53
C VAL A 51 11.89 0.44 -1.86
N ILE A 52 11.34 1.57 -2.32
CA ILE A 52 11.50 2.87 -1.68
C ILE A 52 10.22 3.14 -0.91
N PHE A 53 10.31 3.39 0.39
CA PHE A 53 9.13 3.53 1.23
C PHE A 53 9.22 4.74 2.16
N HIS A 54 8.08 5.15 2.71
CA HIS A 54 8.06 6.21 3.71
C HIS A 54 8.72 5.75 5.02
N GLY A 55 10.00 6.09 5.20
CA GLY A 55 10.81 5.76 6.36
C GLY A 55 10.36 6.52 7.61
N GLY A 56 10.32 5.82 8.74
CA GLY A 56 9.86 6.36 10.03
C GLY A 56 8.33 6.47 10.15
N CYS A 57 7.59 6.13 9.09
CA CYS A 57 6.12 6.03 9.10
C CYS A 57 5.71 4.57 9.38
N PRO A 58 4.80 4.30 10.33
CA PRO A 58 4.25 2.95 10.53
C PRO A 58 3.53 2.40 9.29
N ASP A 59 2.83 3.25 8.53
CA ASP A 59 2.14 2.84 7.30
C ASP A 59 3.17 2.45 6.22
N GLY A 60 4.18 3.30 5.99
CA GLY A 60 5.30 2.98 5.10
C GLY A 60 6.13 1.77 5.52
N PHE A 61 6.32 1.56 6.83
CA PHE A 61 6.95 0.34 7.35
C PHE A 61 6.11 -0.90 7.02
N ALA A 62 4.81 -0.87 7.27
CA ALA A 62 3.91 -1.97 6.97
C ALA A 62 3.80 -2.23 5.45
N ALA A 63 3.83 -1.17 4.62
CA ALA A 63 3.88 -1.29 3.16
C ALA A 63 5.16 -1.99 2.69
N ALA A 64 6.32 -1.59 3.22
CA ALA A 64 7.58 -2.27 2.93
C ALA A 64 7.58 -3.71 3.46
N PHE A 65 6.94 -3.97 4.60
CA PHE A 65 6.83 -5.30 5.17
C PHE A 65 5.92 -6.21 4.33
N ALA A 66 4.84 -5.70 3.74
CA ALA A 66 4.02 -6.42 2.77
C ALA A 66 4.86 -6.91 1.58
N ALA A 67 5.74 -6.04 1.05
CA ALA A 67 6.69 -6.42 0.01
C ALA A 67 7.70 -7.47 0.51
N TYR A 68 8.25 -7.30 1.72
CA TYR A 68 9.21 -8.23 2.33
C TYR A 68 8.63 -9.64 2.52
N LEU A 69 7.36 -9.75 2.91
CA LEU A 69 6.71 -11.05 3.08
C LEU A 69 6.62 -11.86 1.79
N ARG A 70 6.65 -11.21 0.61
CA ARG A 70 6.71 -11.88 -0.70
C ARG A 70 8.13 -12.05 -1.21
N LEU A 71 8.95 -11.00 -1.14
CA LEU A 71 10.23 -10.91 -1.85
C LEU A 71 11.45 -11.29 -0.99
N GLY A 72 11.29 -11.33 0.33
CA GLY A 72 12.37 -11.58 1.27
C GLY A 72 13.47 -10.52 1.18
N ASP A 73 14.71 -10.97 1.17
CA ASP A 73 15.92 -10.13 1.10
C ASP A 73 16.41 -9.86 -0.32
N ARG A 74 15.64 -10.27 -1.35
CA ARG A 74 16.03 -10.10 -2.75
C ARG A 74 16.12 -8.61 -3.18
N PRO A 75 15.16 -7.73 -2.84
CA PRO A 75 15.24 -6.31 -3.19
C PRO A 75 16.05 -5.49 -2.16
N GLN A 76 16.49 -4.31 -2.57
CA GLN A 76 16.96 -3.28 -1.64
C GLN A 76 15.76 -2.54 -1.02
N TYR A 77 15.75 -2.35 0.30
CA TYR A 77 14.70 -1.59 1.01
C TYR A 77 15.26 -0.26 1.50
N ILE A 78 14.72 0.85 0.99
CA ILE A 78 15.22 2.21 1.24
C ILE A 78 14.11 3.06 1.85
N GLY A 79 14.21 3.33 3.15
CA GLY A 79 13.27 4.20 3.85
C GLY A 79 13.68 5.68 3.73
N LEU A 80 12.82 6.50 3.13
CA LEU A 80 13.02 7.95 3.00
C LEU A 80 12.07 8.73 3.92
N SER A 81 12.57 9.75 4.60
CA SER A 81 11.76 10.62 5.45
C SER A 81 10.92 11.61 4.63
N HIS A 82 9.89 12.20 5.24
CA HIS A 82 8.97 13.13 4.55
C HIS A 82 9.59 14.51 4.18
N GLY A 83 10.90 14.69 4.30
CA GLY A 83 11.59 15.99 4.24
C GLY A 83 12.29 16.34 2.92
N ARG A 84 13.08 17.42 2.97
CA ARG A 84 13.84 18.00 1.83
C ARG A 84 14.93 17.10 1.24
N ASP A 85 15.17 15.94 1.85
CA ASP A 85 16.20 14.98 1.42
C ASP A 85 15.62 13.78 0.65
N LYS A 86 14.35 13.87 0.19
CA LYS A 86 13.75 12.91 -0.76
C LYS A 86 14.49 12.97 -2.10
N ARG A 87 15.57 12.21 -2.24
CA ARG A 87 16.33 12.05 -3.47
C ARG A 87 16.27 10.61 -3.93
N LEU A 88 16.32 10.40 -5.24
CA LEU A 88 16.41 9.05 -5.78
C LEU A 88 17.72 8.39 -5.34
N PRO A 89 17.68 7.10 -4.96
CA PRO A 89 18.86 6.27 -4.84
C PRO A 89 19.74 6.36 -6.08
N LYS A 90 21.07 6.38 -5.88
CA LYS A 90 22.01 6.57 -6.99
C LYS A 90 21.99 5.41 -7.98
N ASP A 91 21.77 4.19 -7.49
CA ASP A 91 21.82 2.94 -8.24
C ASP A 91 20.46 2.52 -8.83
N ILE A 92 19.54 3.46 -9.06
CA ILE A 92 18.18 3.16 -9.52
C ILE A 92 18.08 2.77 -11.01
N ASP A 93 19.12 3.02 -11.80
CA ASP A 93 19.12 2.83 -13.24
C ASP A 93 18.86 1.35 -13.61
N GLY A 94 17.84 1.12 -14.45
CA GLY A 94 17.47 -0.20 -14.93
C GLY A 94 16.79 -1.12 -13.91
N LYS A 95 16.48 -0.65 -12.69
CA LYS A 95 15.79 -1.45 -11.66
C LYS A 95 14.27 -1.47 -11.86
N HIS A 96 13.62 -2.52 -11.38
CA HIS A 96 12.18 -2.56 -11.14
C HIS A 96 11.88 -1.96 -9.76
N VAL A 97 11.21 -0.82 -9.71
CA VAL A 97 11.07 -0.01 -8.48
C VAL A 97 9.62 0.05 -8.00
N ALA A 98 9.41 -0.20 -6.71
CA ALA A 98 8.18 0.11 -6.01
C ALA A 98 8.39 1.31 -5.07
N VAL A 99 7.56 2.35 -5.20
CA VAL A 99 7.52 3.49 -4.27
C VAL A 99 6.25 3.36 -3.44
N LEU A 100 6.39 3.30 -2.11
CA LEU A 100 5.31 2.90 -1.19
C LEU A 100 5.06 3.97 -0.12
N ASP A 101 3.79 4.33 0.08
CA ASP A 101 3.32 5.24 1.13
C ASP A 101 3.84 6.69 1.02
N PHE A 102 4.36 7.08 -0.14
CA PHE A 102 4.62 8.47 -0.47
C PHE A 102 4.87 8.63 -1.97
N SER A 103 4.88 9.88 -2.41
CA SER A 103 5.32 10.26 -3.75
C SER A 103 6.44 11.29 -3.69
N PHE A 104 7.29 11.25 -4.70
CA PHE A 104 8.23 12.32 -4.97
C PHE A 104 7.51 13.52 -5.60
N ASP A 105 8.19 14.66 -5.67
CA ASP A 105 7.71 15.77 -6.50
C ASP A 105 7.67 15.38 -7.98
N LYS A 106 7.04 16.23 -8.80
CA LYS A 106 6.86 15.97 -10.23
C LYS A 106 8.19 15.74 -10.95
N ALA A 107 9.19 16.59 -10.74
CA ALA A 107 10.47 16.52 -11.45
C ALA A 107 11.23 15.23 -11.11
N THR A 108 11.23 14.86 -9.84
CA THR A 108 11.87 13.64 -9.33
C THR A 108 11.11 12.39 -9.78
N THR A 109 9.78 12.44 -9.84
CA THR A 109 8.95 11.35 -10.36
C THR A 109 9.21 11.12 -11.86
N GLU A 110 9.31 12.19 -12.65
CA GLU A 110 9.68 12.10 -14.05
C GLU A 110 11.10 11.55 -14.23
N GLU A 111 12.05 11.91 -13.35
CA GLU A 111 13.40 11.33 -13.35
C GLU A 111 13.38 9.83 -13.04
N LEU A 112 12.63 9.43 -12.02
CA LEU A 112 12.45 8.04 -11.64
C LEU A 112 11.94 7.21 -12.82
N LEU A 113 10.86 7.66 -13.46
CA LEU A 113 10.25 6.98 -14.60
C LEU A 113 11.19 6.87 -15.81
N ARG A 114 12.13 7.80 -15.99
CA ARG A 114 13.14 7.73 -17.06
C ARG A 114 14.28 6.77 -16.77
N ARG A 115 14.66 6.61 -15.50
CA ARG A 115 15.87 5.89 -15.08
C ARG A 115 15.60 4.42 -14.76
N ALA A 116 14.48 4.13 -14.11
CA ALA A 116 14.08 2.77 -13.76
C ALA A 116 13.59 1.98 -15.00
N ALA A 117 13.72 0.65 -14.97
CA ALA A 117 13.18 -0.22 -16.02
C ALA A 117 11.64 -0.30 -15.95
N SER A 118 11.09 -0.32 -14.74
CA SER A 118 9.66 -0.18 -14.49
C SER A 118 9.42 0.40 -13.11
N VAL A 119 8.31 1.12 -12.95
CA VAL A 119 7.96 1.77 -11.68
C VAL A 119 6.50 1.49 -11.36
N VAL A 120 6.22 1.23 -10.08
CA VAL A 120 4.88 1.36 -9.50
C VAL A 120 4.95 2.29 -8.28
N ILE A 121 4.04 3.26 -8.21
CA ILE A 121 3.88 4.18 -7.08
C ILE A 121 2.55 3.88 -6.40
N LEU A 122 2.57 3.48 -5.13
CA LEU A 122 1.39 3.17 -4.34
C LEU A 122 1.28 4.22 -3.23
N ASP A 123 0.31 5.12 -3.35
CA ASP A 123 0.18 6.26 -2.43
C ASP A 123 -1.28 6.67 -2.19
N HIS A 124 -1.50 7.39 -1.10
CA HIS A 124 -2.81 7.86 -0.67
C HIS A 124 -2.77 9.30 -0.14
N HIS A 125 -1.58 9.91 -0.03
CA HIS A 125 -1.41 11.26 0.50
C HIS A 125 -2.06 12.31 -0.41
N ALA A 126 -2.91 13.16 0.14
CA ALA A 126 -3.54 14.25 -0.61
C ALA A 126 -2.52 15.18 -1.31
N SER A 127 -1.33 15.35 -0.72
CA SER A 127 -0.23 16.14 -1.28
C SER A 127 0.39 15.54 -2.56
N ALA A 128 0.23 14.23 -2.79
CA ALA A 128 0.75 13.56 -3.97
C ALA A 128 -0.15 13.72 -5.20
N LYS A 129 -1.41 14.10 -5.01
CA LYS A 129 -2.43 14.14 -6.07
C LYS A 129 -1.99 14.93 -7.30
N GLU A 130 -1.36 16.09 -7.10
CA GLU A 130 -0.91 16.94 -8.21
C GLU A 130 0.29 16.33 -8.95
N ALA A 131 1.29 15.84 -8.20
CA ALA A 131 2.48 15.21 -8.79
C ALA A 131 2.12 13.94 -9.58
N LEU A 132 1.16 13.16 -9.07
CA LEU A 132 0.70 11.92 -9.70
C LEU A 132 -0.34 12.14 -10.80
N ALA A 133 -0.88 13.33 -10.98
CA ALA A 133 -1.95 13.59 -11.96
C ALA A 133 -1.55 13.18 -13.39
N GLN A 134 -0.28 13.38 -13.76
CA GLN A 134 0.26 13.09 -15.10
C GLN A 134 1.04 11.78 -15.19
N VAL A 135 1.19 11.05 -14.08
CA VAL A 135 1.83 9.73 -14.09
C VAL A 135 0.85 8.73 -14.72
N PRO A 136 1.25 7.87 -15.67
CA PRO A 136 0.35 6.88 -16.26
C PRO A 136 -0.23 5.93 -15.20
N ASP A 137 -1.47 5.46 -15.39
CA ASP A 137 -2.13 4.53 -14.45
C ASP A 137 -1.41 3.18 -14.33
N ALA A 138 -0.65 2.79 -15.35
CA ALA A 138 0.23 1.62 -15.28
C ALA A 138 1.36 1.82 -14.25
N ASN A 139 1.76 3.06 -13.95
CA ASN A 139 2.87 3.38 -13.06
C ASN A 139 2.43 3.80 -11.66
N LYS A 140 1.12 3.88 -11.38
CA LYS A 140 0.61 4.33 -10.09
C LYS A 140 -0.65 3.60 -9.66
N GLU A 141 -0.86 3.52 -8.37
CA GLU A 141 -2.17 3.33 -7.75
C GLU A 141 -2.32 4.43 -6.70
N PHE A 142 -3.38 5.23 -6.82
CA PHE A 142 -3.64 6.34 -5.91
C PHE A 142 -5.07 6.25 -5.38
N ASP A 143 -5.21 5.99 -4.08
CA ASP A 143 -6.52 5.82 -3.46
C ASP A 143 -6.51 6.37 -2.03
N MET A 144 -7.20 7.49 -1.80
CA MET A 144 -7.25 8.15 -0.49
C MET A 144 -8.13 7.40 0.53
N ALA A 145 -8.90 6.39 0.11
CA ALA A 145 -9.68 5.56 1.03
C ALA A 145 -8.84 4.43 1.65
N MET A 146 -7.62 4.21 1.14
CA MET A 146 -6.74 3.12 1.54
C MET A 146 -5.48 3.67 2.21
N SER A 147 -4.86 2.88 3.07
CA SER A 147 -3.53 3.19 3.61
C SER A 147 -2.44 2.71 2.63
N GLY A 148 -1.22 3.24 2.75
CA GLY A 148 -0.09 2.78 1.97
C GLY A 148 0.18 1.28 2.15
N ALA A 149 0.05 0.76 3.36
CA ALA A 149 0.17 -0.65 3.68
C ALA A 149 -0.88 -1.52 2.95
N THR A 150 -2.13 -1.08 2.92
CA THR A 150 -3.18 -1.84 2.23
C THR A 150 -2.97 -1.86 0.72
N LEU A 151 -2.60 -0.72 0.12
CA LEU A 151 -2.28 -0.67 -1.31
C LEU A 151 -1.09 -1.56 -1.66
N ALA A 152 -0.06 -1.57 -0.80
CA ALA A 152 1.08 -2.46 -0.98
C ALA A 152 0.66 -3.94 -0.84
N TRP A 153 -0.19 -4.28 0.13
CA TRP A 153 -0.69 -5.64 0.28
C TRP A 153 -1.45 -6.11 -0.96
N ASP A 154 -2.39 -5.31 -1.46
CA ASP A 154 -3.19 -5.63 -2.64
C ASP A 154 -2.36 -5.74 -3.93
N PHE A 155 -1.16 -5.15 -3.97
CA PHE A 155 -0.23 -5.27 -5.09
C PHE A 155 0.72 -6.48 -4.96
N PHE A 156 1.20 -6.74 -3.75
CA PHE A 156 2.17 -7.81 -3.50
C PHE A 156 1.53 -9.15 -3.16
N HIS A 157 0.25 -9.28 -2.84
CA HIS A 157 -0.37 -10.57 -2.50
C HIS A 157 -1.56 -10.84 -3.43
#